data_AF-A0A0P0SKX3-F1
#
_entry.id   AF-A0A0P0SKX3-F1
#
_cell.length_a   1.000
_cell.length_b   1.000
_cell.length_c   1.000
_cell.angle_alpha   90.00
_cell.angle_beta   90.00
_cell.angle_gamma   90.00
#
_symmetry.space_group_name_H-M   'P 1'
#
loop_
_entity.id
_entity.type
_entity.pdbx_description
1 polymer ?
#
loop_
_entity_poly.entity_id
_entity_poly.type
_entity_poly.pdbx_seq_one_letter_code
_entity_poly.pdbx_strand_id
1 'polypeptide(L)'
;MVIPRLLLADDQQLKDLATARGWYLSETAAGLIAIGLRRRVELPDELPARLTAAEATDFTVRIPVADNQNVRAIAQYRDRSISIVAGALIALGLRHHSELPGQIPVQYTTPQEGSLTKAS
;
A
#
# COMPACT_ATOMS: atom_id res chain seq x y z
N MET A 1 1.19 -7.50 9.94
CA MET A 1 0.31 -6.38 9.58
C MET A 1 0.91 -5.10 10.13
N VAL A 2 0.72 -3.99 9.42
CA VAL A 2 1.10 -2.64 9.85
C VAL A 2 -0.08 -1.69 9.65
N ILE A 3 -0.15 -0.63 10.44
CA ILE A 3 -1.14 0.43 10.29
C ILE A 3 -0.37 1.69 9.92
N PRO A 4 -0.26 2.03 8.62
CA PRO A 4 0.48 3.21 8.19
C PRO A 4 -0.28 4.48 8.55
N ARG A 5 0.46 5.52 8.93
CA ARG A 5 0.01 6.91 9.05
C ARG A 5 0.25 7.60 7.72
N LEU A 6 -0.74 7.61 6.85
CA LEU A 6 -0.62 8.15 5.49
C LEU A 6 -1.27 9.54 5.42
N LEU A 7 -0.60 10.52 4.82
CA LEU A 7 -1.19 11.86 4.64
C LEU A 7 -2.46 11.77 3.81
N LEU A 8 -3.45 12.61 4.10
CA LEU A 8 -4.74 12.58 3.40
C LEU A 8 -4.62 12.78 1.88
N ALA A 9 -3.64 13.57 1.44
CA ALA A 9 -3.35 13.76 0.02
C ALA A 9 -2.91 12.44 -0.66
N ASP A 10 -2.02 11.69 0.00
CA ASP A 10 -1.52 10.41 -0.50
C ASP A 10 -2.57 9.29 -0.41
N ASP A 11 -3.49 9.35 0.57
CA ASP A 11 -4.60 8.40 0.70
C ASP A 11 -5.53 8.41 -0.51
N GLN A 12 -5.88 9.60 -0.99
CA GLN A 12 -6.72 9.70 -2.18
C GLN A 12 -6.00 9.12 -3.40
N GLN A 13 -4.73 9.47 -3.61
CA GLN A 13 -3.93 8.93 -4.71
C GLN A 13 -3.79 7.41 -4.63
N LEU A 14 -3.63 6.85 -3.43
CA LEU A 14 -3.59 5.41 -3.21
C LEU A 14 -4.91 4.73 -3.62
N LYS A 15 -6.05 5.32 -3.26
CA LYS A 15 -7.38 4.81 -3.62
C LYS A 15 -7.61 4.85 -5.13
N ASP A 16 -7.25 5.97 -5.76
CA ASP A 16 -7.36 6.12 -7.22
C ASP A 16 -6.48 5.09 -7.95
N LEU A 17 -5.24 4.88 -7.47
CA LEU A 17 -4.34 3.87 -8.03
C LEU A 17 -4.89 2.44 -7.84
N ALA A 18 -5.42 2.12 -6.67
CA ALA A 18 -6.02 0.82 -6.39
C ALA A 18 -7.21 0.56 -7.33
N THR A 19 -8.10 1.54 -7.49
CA THR A 19 -9.22 1.48 -8.44
C THR A 19 -8.74 1.33 -9.88
N ALA A 20 -7.77 2.14 -10.32
CA ALA A 20 -7.25 2.10 -11.68
C ALA A 20 -6.60 0.76 -12.03
N ARG A 21 -6.02 0.08 -11.05
CA ARG A 21 -5.43 -1.26 -11.22
C ARG A 21 -6.39 -2.41 -10.96
N GLY A 22 -7.59 -2.16 -10.40
CA GLY A 22 -8.49 -3.20 -9.93
C GLY A 22 -7.92 -4.02 -8.77
N TRP A 23 -7.12 -3.40 -7.90
CA TRP A 23 -6.47 -4.04 -6.75
C TRP A 23 -7.16 -3.65 -5.46
N TYR A 24 -7.03 -4.48 -4.43
CA TYR A 24 -7.42 -4.07 -3.08
C TYR A 24 -6.49 -2.97 -2.56
N LEU A 25 -7.02 -2.05 -1.74
CA LEU A 25 -6.25 -0.97 -1.14
C LEU A 25 -5.04 -1.48 -0.35
N SER A 26 -5.23 -2.53 0.46
CA SER A 26 -4.14 -3.16 1.21
C SER A 26 -3.10 -3.83 0.32
N GLU A 27 -3.49 -4.37 -0.84
CA GLU A 27 -2.56 -5.03 -1.77
C GLU A 27 -1.71 -3.99 -2.50
N THR A 28 -2.37 -2.92 -2.96
CA THR A 28 -1.71 -1.75 -3.55
C THR A 28 -0.73 -1.13 -2.55
N ALA A 29 -1.15 -0.87 -1.32
CA ALA A 29 -0.28 -0.33 -0.28
C ALA A 29 0.90 -1.24 0.05
N ALA A 30 0.70 -2.57 0.08
CA ALA A 30 1.80 -3.51 0.30
C ALA A 30 2.83 -3.46 -0.85
N GLY A 31 2.37 -3.41 -2.11
CA GLY A 31 3.24 -3.24 -3.27
C GLY A 31 4.02 -1.93 -3.24
N LEU A 32 3.37 -0.83 -2.83
CA LEU A 32 4.01 0.48 -2.70
C LEU A 32 5.03 0.51 -1.57
N ILE A 33 4.78 -0.16 -0.43
CA ILE A 33 5.77 -0.33 0.64
C ILE A 33 7.00 -1.07 0.10
N ALA A 34 6.81 -2.14 -0.67
CA ALA A 34 7.93 -2.88 -1.26
C ALA A 34 8.75 -2.02 -2.23
N ILE A 35 8.09 -1.20 -3.05
CA ILE A 35 8.77 -0.20 -3.90
C ILE A 35 9.53 0.82 -3.05
N GLY A 36 8.87 1.40 -2.04
CA GLY A 36 9.49 2.35 -1.12
C GLY A 36 10.71 1.76 -0.41
N LEU A 37 10.69 0.49 -0.02
CA LEU A 37 11.82 -0.20 0.61
C LEU A 37 13.01 -0.36 -0.35
N ARG A 38 12.74 -0.62 -1.64
CA ARG A 38 13.78 -0.65 -2.68
C ARG A 38 14.37 0.75 -2.92
N ARG A 39 13.53 1.78 -2.84
CA ARG A 39 13.87 3.19 -3.05
C ARG A 39 14.21 3.95 -1.76
N ARG A 40 14.39 3.26 -0.63
CA ARG A 40 14.50 3.86 0.72
C ARG A 40 15.57 4.94 0.90
N VAL A 41 16.55 5.00 0.00
CA VAL A 41 17.59 6.05 -0.04
C VAL A 41 17.02 7.42 -0.43
N GLU A 42 15.84 7.44 -1.04
CA GLU A 42 15.09 8.64 -1.43
C GLU A 42 14.05 9.05 -0.37
N LEU A 43 13.98 8.33 0.75
CA LEU A 43 13.21 8.79 1.89
C LEU A 43 13.80 10.10 2.41
N PRO A 44 12.95 11.09 2.77
CA PRO A 44 13.43 12.31 3.39
C PRO A 44 14.17 11.98 4.69
N ASP A 45 15.27 12.69 4.94
CA ASP A 45 16.06 12.49 6.16
C ASP A 45 15.28 12.82 7.43
N GLU A 46 14.41 13.82 7.33
CA GLU A 46 13.51 14.21 8.40
C GLU A 46 12.10 13.65 8.14
N LEU A 47 11.72 12.68 8.97
CA LEU A 47 10.34 12.22 9.08
C LEU A 47 9.67 12.86 10.30
N PRO A 48 8.38 13.23 10.20
CA PRO A 48 7.65 13.82 11.32
C PRO A 48 7.61 12.82 12.49
N ALA A 49 7.83 13.30 13.71
CA ALA A 49 7.73 12.45 14.90
C ALA A 49 6.28 11.99 15.15
N ARG A 50 5.31 12.82 14.75
CA ARG A 50 3.88 12.58 14.91
C ARG A 50 3.12 13.28 13.79
N LEU A 51 2.04 12.63 13.35
CA LEU A 51 1.00 13.23 12.52
C LEU A 51 -0.30 13.20 13.31
N THR A 52 -1.13 14.23 13.21
CA THR A 52 -2.46 14.24 13.85
C THR A 52 -3.48 13.48 13.00
N ALA A 53 -4.64 13.16 13.59
CA ALA A 53 -5.73 12.50 12.87
C ALA A 53 -6.38 13.42 11.80
N ALA A 54 -6.15 14.73 11.87
CA ALA A 54 -6.60 15.67 10.85
C ALA A 54 -5.67 15.70 9.62
N GLU A 55 -4.44 15.23 9.76
CA GLU A 55 -3.42 15.26 8.70
C GLU A 55 -3.25 13.91 8.01
N ALA A 56 -3.54 12.82 8.73
CA ALA A 56 -3.28 11.47 8.28
C ALA A 56 -4.46 10.54 8.54
N THR A 57 -4.59 9.56 7.66
CA THR A 57 -5.47 8.42 7.82
C THR A 57 -4.69 7.18 8.24
N ASP A 58 -5.38 6.28 8.91
CA ASP A 58 -4.88 5.00 9.37
C ASP A 58 -5.70 3.88 8.68
N PHE A 59 -5.03 2.87 8.12
CA PHE A 59 -5.69 1.67 7.57
C PHE A 59 -4.80 0.44 7.75
N THR A 60 -5.36 -0.77 7.65
CA THR A 60 -4.55 -1.97 7.84
C THR A 60 -3.91 -2.42 6.53
N VAL A 61 -2.59 -2.64 6.55
CA VAL A 61 -1.84 -3.22 5.44
C VAL A 61 -1.26 -4.57 5.81
N ARG A 62 -1.55 -5.56 4.96
CA ARG A 62 -0.93 -6.90 5.00
C ARG A 62 0.33 -6.89 4.13
N ILE A 63 1.49 -6.80 4.78
CA ILE A 63 2.79 -6.90 4.12
C ILE A 63 3.48 -8.24 4.45
N PRO A 64 4.35 -8.75 3.56
CA PRO A 64 5.22 -9.88 3.83
C PRO A 64 6.05 -9.70 5.11
N VAL A 65 6.41 -10.81 5.75
CA VAL A 65 7.18 -10.79 7.02
C VAL A 65 8.55 -10.11 6.83
N ALA A 66 9.22 -10.39 5.72
CA ALA A 66 10.51 -9.78 5.38
C ALA A 66 10.41 -8.25 5.25
N ASP A 67 9.37 -7.75 4.56
CA ASP A 67 9.14 -6.31 4.44
C ASP A 67 8.83 -5.69 5.80
N ASN A 68 8.00 -6.34 6.63
CA ASN A 68 7.72 -5.86 7.98
C ASN A 68 8.98 -5.74 8.85
N GLN A 69 9.92 -6.69 8.74
CA GLN A 69 11.21 -6.59 9.43
C GLN A 69 12.03 -5.40 8.94
N ASN A 70 12.07 -5.16 7.62
CA ASN A 70 12.77 -4.01 7.05
C ASN A 70 12.15 -2.67 7.49
N VAL A 71 10.82 -2.54 7.46
CA VAL A 71 10.13 -1.32 7.93
C VAL A 71 10.45 -1.06 9.41
N ARG A 72 10.49 -2.12 10.24
CA ARG A 72 10.87 -2.01 11.66
C ARG A 72 12.31 -1.58 11.85
N ALA A 73 13.25 -2.12 11.06
CA ALA A 73 14.64 -1.73 11.12
C ALA A 73 14.83 -0.24 10.77
N ILE A 74 14.13 0.26 9.75
CA ILE A 74 14.15 1.69 9.39
C ILE A 74 13.56 2.55 10.51
N ALA A 75 12.43 2.13 11.08
CA ALA A 75 11.79 2.81 12.20
C ALA A 75 12.72 2.92 13.42
N GLN A 76 13.44 1.84 13.76
CA GLN A 76 14.42 1.84 14.83
C GLN A 76 15.62 2.74 14.51
N TYR A 77 16.17 2.63 13.30
CA TYR A 77 17.33 3.43 12.89
C TYR A 77 17.04 4.93 12.86
N ARG A 78 15.85 5.32 12.42
CA ARG A 78 15.42 6.73 12.32
C ARG A 78 14.81 7.26 13.63
N ASP A 79 14.70 6.43 14.67
CA ASP A 79 13.97 6.74 15.92
C ASP A 79 12.56 7.27 15.64
N ARG A 80 11.78 6.50 14.86
CA ARG A 80 10.41 6.86 14.45
C ARG A 80 9.44 5.72 14.63
N SER A 81 8.14 6.05 14.71
CA SER A 81 7.08 5.03 14.74
C SER A 81 7.02 4.28 13.40
N ILE A 82 6.81 2.97 13.49
CA ILE A 82 6.59 2.09 12.32
C ILE A 82 5.46 2.60 11.43
N SER A 83 4.42 3.21 12.00
CA SER A 83 3.28 3.76 11.26
C SER A 83 3.70 4.95 10.38
N ILE A 84 4.55 5.83 10.90
CA ILE A 84 5.07 6.98 10.15
C ILE A 84 5.96 6.50 9.01
N VAL A 85 6.87 5.56 9.30
CA VAL A 85 7.77 5.00 8.28
C VAL A 85 6.98 4.27 7.20
N ALA A 86 5.98 3.46 7.57
CA ALA A 86 5.13 2.79 6.60
C ALA A 86 4.36 3.79 5.72
N GLY A 87 3.83 4.88 6.31
CA GLY A 87 3.17 5.95 5.55
C GLY A 87 4.11 6.64 4.56
N ALA A 88 5.32 6.98 5.01
CA ALA A 88 6.35 7.58 4.16
C ALA A 88 6.81 6.66 3.03
N LEU A 89 6.92 5.35 3.29
CA LEU A 89 7.25 4.35 2.28
C LEU A 89 6.13 4.20 1.23
N ILE A 90 4.85 4.30 1.64
CA ILE A 90 3.73 4.33 0.70
C ILE A 90 3.80 5.59 -0.16
N ALA A 91 3.98 6.77 0.45
CA ALA A 91 4.10 8.04 -0.27
C ALA A 91 5.27 8.02 -1.27
N LEU A 92 6.42 7.45 -0.87
CA LEU A 92 7.54 7.23 -1.77
C LEU A 92 7.18 6.25 -2.89
N GLY A 93 6.56 5.11 -2.54
CA GLY A 93 6.08 4.13 -3.51
C GLY A 93 5.12 4.73 -4.53
N LEU A 94 4.25 5.68 -4.14
CA LEU A 94 3.32 6.37 -5.04
C LEU A 94 4.06 7.18 -6.11
N ARG A 95 5.21 7.78 -5.78
CA ARG A 95 6.05 8.47 -6.78
C ARG A 95 6.61 7.52 -7.83
N HIS A 96 6.79 6.25 -7.45
CA HIS A 96 7.36 5.18 -8.26
C HIS A 96 6.33 4.10 -8.62
N HIS A 97 5.02 4.42 -8.60
CA HIS A 97 3.96 3.44 -8.79
C HIS A 97 3.99 2.74 -10.16
N SER A 98 4.70 3.30 -11.14
CA SER A 98 4.96 2.67 -12.44
C SER A 98 5.80 1.39 -12.32
N GLU A 99 6.55 1.22 -11.22
CA GLU A 99 7.33 0.01 -10.91
C GLU A 99 6.48 -1.10 -10.27
N LEU A 100 5.19 -0.85 -10.01
CA LEU A 100 4.28 -1.92 -9.57
C LEU A 100 4.16 -2.94 -10.71
N PRO A 101 4.40 -4.24 -10.44
CA PRO A 101 4.23 -5.26 -11.45
C PRO A 101 2.81 -5.16 -12.04
N GLY A 102 2.72 -5.24 -13.36
CA GLY A 102 1.42 -5.30 -14.03
C GLY A 102 0.61 -6.45 -13.47
N GLN A 103 -0.68 -6.23 -13.23
CA GLN A 103 -1.58 -7.32 -12.90
C GLN A 103 -1.55 -8.30 -14.09
N ILE A 104 -1.14 -9.55 -13.85
CA ILE A 104 -1.68 -10.63 -14.67
C ILE A 104 -3.16 -10.60 -14.34
N PRO A 105 -4.07 -10.31 -15.28
CA PRO A 105 -5.48 -10.23 -14.96
C PRO A 105 -5.88 -11.56 -14.34
N VAL A 106 -6.21 -11.54 -13.05
CA VAL A 106 -6.90 -12.67 -12.43
C VAL A 106 -8.25 -12.66 -13.12
N GLN A 107 -8.40 -13.49 -14.13
CA GLN A 107 -9.70 -13.82 -14.67
C GLN A 107 -10.49 -14.41 -13.51
N TYR A 108 -11.30 -13.58 -12.87
CA TYR A 108 -12.42 -14.07 -12.11
C TYR A 108 -13.31 -14.77 -13.13
N THR A 109 -13.11 -16.08 -13.28
CA THR A 109 -14.12 -16.96 -13.86
C THR A 109 -15.32 -16.84 -12.93
N THR A 110 -16.18 -15.88 -13.22
CA THR A 110 -17.55 -15.92 -12.75
C THR A 110 -18.10 -17.24 -13.27
N PRO A 111 -18.58 -18.16 -12.42
CA PRO A 111 -19.46 -19.19 -12.91
C PRO A 111 -20.66 -18.44 -13.48
N GLN A 112 -20.73 -18.29 -14.80
CA GLN A 112 -22.00 -17.99 -15.46
C GLN A 112 -22.93 -19.10 -15.02
N GLU A 113 -23.85 -18.77 -14.11
CA GLU A 113 -25.02 -19.58 -13.83
C GLU A 113 -25.70 -19.84 -15.17
N GLY A 114 -25.51 -21.06 -15.69
CA GLY A 114 -26.17 -21.53 -16.88
C GLY A 114 -27.67 -21.40 -16.64
N SER A 115 -28.30 -20.53 -17.42
CA SER A 115 -29.75 -20.40 -17.47
C SER A 115 -30.33 -21.80 -17.67
N LEU A 116 -31.00 -22.31 -16.65
CA LEU A 116 -31.71 -23.58 -16.71
C LEU A 116 -33.01 -23.38 -17.50
N THR A 117 -32.89 -23.22 -18.82
CA THR A 117 -34.05 -23.33 -19.72
C THR A 117 -34.40 -24.81 -19.82
N LYS A 118 -35.32 -25.26 -18.98
CA LYS A 118 -36.04 -26.51 -19.26
C LYS A 118 -36.92 -26.27 -20.48
N ALA A 119 -36.52 -26.85 -21.60
CA ALA A 119 -37.36 -27.06 -22.76
C ALA A 119 -38.36 -28.19 -22.48
N SER A 120 -39.58 -27.97 -23.00
CA SER A 120 -40.57 -28.95 -23.51
C SER A 120 -41.10 -30.04 -22.58
#